data_AF-A0ABD4Q7M2-F1
#
_entry.id   AF-A0ABD4Q7M2-F1
#
_cell.length_a   1.000
_cell.length_b   1.000
_cell.length_c   1.000
_cell.angle_alpha   90.00
_cell.angle_beta   90.00
_cell.angle_gamma   90.00
#
_symmetry.space_group_name_H-M   'P 1'
#
loop_
_entity.id
_entity.type
_entity.pdbx_description
1 polymer ?
#
loop_
_entity_poly.entity_id
_entity_poly.type
_entity_poly.pdbx_seq_one_letter_code
_entity_poly.pdbx_strand_id
1 'polypeptide(L)' 'MRVVQVANFYGPRSGGLRTAVDRLGAEYCASGHEVFLIVPGARTERHLLRTGVVRITLPAKHIP' A
#
# COMPACT_ATOMS: atom_id res chain seq x y z
N MET A 1 8.48 -14.57 -1.46
CA MET A 1 8.53 -13.67 -2.64
C MET A 1 8.30 -12.25 -2.17
N ARG A 2 8.71 -11.25 -2.96
CA ARG A 2 8.43 -9.83 -2.68
C ARG A 2 7.39 -9.32 -3.66
N VAL A 3 6.29 -8.77 -3.15
CA VAL A 3 5.18 -8.21 -3.93
C VAL A 3 5.08 -6.72 -3.66
N VAL A 4 5.01 -5.91 -4.72
CA VAL A 4 4.82 -4.47 -4.61
C VAL A 4 3.48 -4.10 -5.25
N GLN A 5 2.56 -3.58 -4.43
CA GLN A 5 1.30 -3.01 -4.87
C GLN A 5 1.47 -1.50 -4.95
N VAL A 6 1.19 -0.91 -6.12
CA VAL A 6 1.25 0.54 -6.33
C VAL A 6 -0.15 1.03 -6.62
N ALA A 7 -0.62 1.99 -5.83
CA ALA A 7 -1.92 2.61 -6.02
C ALA A 7 -1.77 4.11 -6.16
N ASN A 8 -2.24 4.65 -7.28
CA ASN A 8 -2.29 6.10 -7.54
C ASN A 8 -3.34 6.79 -6.65
N PHE A 9 -4.20 6.01 -5.99
CA PHE A 9 -5.22 6.50 -5.08
C PHE A 9 -5.54 5.47 -4.00
N TYR A 10 -5.44 5.88 -2.73
CA TYR A 10 -5.71 5.02 -1.58
C TYR A 10 -6.18 5.87 -0.39
N GLY A 11 -7.49 5.88 -0.16
CA GLY A 11 -8.15 6.73 0.83
C GLY A 11 -9.65 6.45 0.93
N PRO A 12 -10.42 7.28 1.67
CA PRO A 12 -11.84 7.03 1.93
C PRO A 12 -12.72 6.90 0.68
N ARG A 13 -12.33 7.53 -0.44
CA ARG A 13 -13.10 7.50 -1.69
C ARG A 13 -12.58 6.50 -2.73
N SER A 14 -11.66 5.60 -2.36
CA SER A 14 -11.07 4.63 -3.29
C SER A 14 -12.01 3.56 -3.84
N GLY A 15 -13.27 3.54 -3.39
CA GLY A 15 -14.23 2.51 -3.78
C GLY A 15 -13.70 1.11 -3.41
N GLY A 16 -13.88 0.14 -4.32
CA GLY A 16 -13.42 -1.24 -4.12
C GLY A 16 -11.90 -1.43 -4.12
N LEU A 17 -11.13 -0.47 -4.64
CA LEU A 17 -9.67 -0.60 -4.80
C LEU A 17 -8.97 -0.80 -3.45
N ARG A 18 -9.28 0.04 -2.45
CA ARG A 18 -8.68 -0.06 -1.12
C ARG A 18 -8.94 -1.43 -0.50
N THR A 19 -10.19 -1.88 -0.56
CA THR A 19 -10.59 -3.20 -0.03
C THR A 19 -9.83 -4.33 -0.71
N ALA A 20 -9.73 -4.31 -2.04
CA ALA A 20 -9.02 -5.34 -2.80
C ALA A 20 -7.53 -5.39 -2.43
N VAL A 21 -6.87 -4.22 -2.40
CA VAL A 21 -5.44 -4.11 -2.05
C VAL A 21 -5.18 -4.61 -0.62
N ASP A 22 -6.00 -4.17 0.34
CA ASP A 22 -5.85 -4.54 1.75
C ASP A 22 -6.02 -6.05 1.95
N ARG A 23 -7.03 -6.66 1.31
CA ARG A 23 -7.26 -8.12 1.40
C ARG A 23 -6.16 -8.92 0.73
N LEU A 24 -5.82 -8.61 -0.52
CA LEU A 24 -4.77 -9.31 -1.25
C LEU A 24 -3.43 -9.20 -0.53
N GLY A 25 -3.08 -8.01 -0.02
CA GLY A 25 -1.85 -7.81 0.73
C GLY A 25 -1.80 -8.67 1.99
N ALA A 26 -2.90 -8.73 2.75
CA ALA A 26 -2.98 -9.57 3.95
C ALA A 26 -2.85 -11.07 3.64
N GLU A 27 -3.51 -11.55 2.58
CA GLU A 27 -3.47 -12.96 2.17
C GLU A 27 -2.08 -13.37 1.66
N TYR A 28 -1.40 -12.51 0.91
CA TYR A 28 -0.01 -12.74 0.51
C TYR A 28 0.94 -12.77 1.72
N CYS A 29 0.76 -11.88 2.69
CA CYS A 29 1.53 -11.92 3.93
C CYS A 29 1.27 -13.20 4.74
N ALA A 30 0.01 -13.61 4.89
CA ALA A 30 -0.35 -14.86 5.54
C ALA A 30 0.25 -16.10 4.85
N SER A 31 0.47 -16.02 3.54
CA SER A 31 1.12 -17.06 2.74
C SER A 31 2.67 -17.00 2.79
N GLY A 32 3.25 -16.17 3.65
CA GLY A 32 4.70 -16.05 3.83
C GLY A 32 5.41 -15.16 2.80
N HIS A 33 4.70 -14.23 2.16
CA HIS A 33 5.31 -13.26 1.26
C HIS A 33 5.53 -11.88 1.93
N GLU A 34 6.59 -11.20 1.52
CA GLU A 34 6.83 -9.81 1.90
C GLU A 34 6.05 -8.89 0.95
N VAL A 35 5.13 -8.10 1.49
CA VAL A 35 4.27 -7.21 0.70
C VAL A 35 4.54 -5.76 1.04
N PHE A 36 4.72 -4.94 0.00
CA PHE A 36 4.86 -3.50 0.10
C PHE A 36 3.70 -2.83 -0.63
N LEU A 37 3.04 -1.87 0.02
CA LEU A 37 1.99 -1.06 -0.56
C LEU A 37 2.45 0.39 -0.68
N ILE A 38 2.60 0.89 -1.90
CA ILE A 38 3.00 2.27 -2.19
C ILE A 38 1.75 3.10 -2.52
N VAL A 39 1.55 4.18 -1.77
CA VAL A 39 0.37 5.06 -1.87
C VAL A 39 0.78 6.54 -1.83
N PRO A 40 -0.01 7.45 -2.42
CA PRO A 40 0.21 8.87 -2.28
C PRO A 40 -0.11 9.37 -0.86
N GLY A 41 0.59 10.42 -0.42
CA GLY A 41 0.23 11.20 0.77
C GLY A 41 1.06 12.47 0.91
N ALA A 42 0.87 13.23 1.99
CA ALA A 42 1.51 14.54 2.13
C ALA A 42 3.00 14.48 2.48
N ARG A 43 3.43 13.39 3.13
CA ARG A 43 4.81 13.20 3.62
C ARG A 43 5.26 11.78 3.36
N THR A 44 6.56 11.60 3.28
CA THR A 44 7.16 10.27 3.22
C THR A 44 6.95 9.57 4.55
N GLU A 45 6.26 8.44 4.53
CA GLU A 45 6.02 7.62 5.73
C GLU A 45 6.18 6.14 5.43
N ARG A 46 6.56 5.36 6.44
CA ARG A 46 6.66 3.90 6.36
C ARG A 46 6.06 3.29 7.62
N HIS A 47 5.05 2.43 7.44
CA HIS A 47 4.33 1.80 8.53
C HIS A 47 4.17 0.30 8.28
N LEU A 48 4.48 -0.52 9.28
CA LEU A 48 4.11 -1.93 9.28
C LEU A 48 2.66 -2.05 9.75
N LEU A 49 1.78 -2.56 8.90
CA LEU A 49 0.39 -2.81 9.26
C LEU A 49 0.29 -4.10 10.06
N ARG A 50 -0.82 -4.26 10.81
CA ARG A 50 -1.10 -5.49 11.58
C ARG A 50 -1.12 -6.76 10.71
N THR A 51 -1.41 -6.61 9.43
CA THR A 51 -1.45 -7.70 8.44
C THR A 51 -0.07 -8.14 7.96
N GLY A 52 1.01 -7.46 8.37
CA GLY A 52 2.38 -7.71 7.88
C GLY A 52 2.75 -6.90 6.64
N VAL A 53 1.79 -6.23 5.99
CA VAL A 53 2.05 -5.35 4.84
C VAL A 53 2.82 -4.11 5.29
N VAL A 54 3.90 -3.78 4.58
CA VAL A 54 4.62 -2.51 4.76
C VAL A 54 4.00 -1.45 3.86
N ARG A 55 3.27 -0.50 4.44
CA ARG A 55 2.74 0.65 3.71
C ARG A 55 3.78 1.75 3.63
N ILE A 56 4.09 2.19 2.42
CA ILE A 56 4.97 3.31 2.11
C ILE A 56 4.11 4.41 1.51
N THR A 57 4.05 5.55 2.18
CA THR A 57 3.39 6.75 1.69
C THR A 57 4.45 7.67 1.09
N LEU A 58 4.20 8.17 -0.11
CA LEU A 58 5.12 9.08 -0.81
C LEU A 58 4.39 10.37 -1.22
N PRO A 59 5.04 11.55 -1.08
CA PRO A 59 4.54 12.78 -1.69
C PRO A 59 4.68 12.73 -3.20
N ALA A 60 3.69 13.28 -3.90
CA ALA A 60 3.79 13.50 -5.33
C ALA A 60 4.90 14.54 -5.60
N LYS A 61 5.80 14.23 -6.53
CA LYS A 61 6.77 15.22 -7.00
C LYS A 61 6.05 16.23 -7.88
N HIS A 62 6.33 17.52 -7.68
CA HIS A 62 5.93 18.54 -8.62
C HIS A 62 6.67 18.29 -9.94
N ILE A 63 5.93 18.16 -11.03
CA ILE A 63 6.47 18.05 -12.39
C ILE A 63 6.53 19.48 -12.96
N PRO A 64 7.62 19.88 -13.65
CA PRO A 64 7.75 21.22 -14.26
C PRO A 64 6.62 21.57 -15.23
#